data_AF-A0A9R1PZK9-F1
#
_entry.id   AF-A0A9R1PZK9-F1
#
_cell.length_a   1.000
_cell.length_b   1.000
_cell.length_c   1.000
_cell.angle_alpha   90.00
_cell.angle_beta   90.00
_cell.angle_gamma   90.00
#
_symmetry.space_group_name_H-M   'P 1'
#
loop_
_entity.id
_entity.type
_entity.pdbx_description
1 polymer ?
#
loop_
_entity_poly.entity_id
_entity_poly.type
_entity_poly.pdbx_seq_one_letter_code
_entity_poly.pdbx_strand_id
1 'polypeptide(L)'
;MLTGLLGNLALVSYFAKKRETEAVIVQTLGVISTYVVIVQLAMAESMPFPQFVATSAVVGAGLVLNLLNYIGWLPETLWLLWEDFTTIGGLTVLPQVMWSTFVPVLPSSILPGIICGSLAVAAVAMARMGKLSEGGTKFVGSLSGWTATLLFMWMPVAQMWTNYLNPSNIEGLSAFSMLLSMIGNALMIPRSVFIRDLMWFTGSIWACALQGWGNLACMYWFHLRERHRCLRQQLAHGFSEGAGLREVMTPSSASS
;
A
#
# COMPACT_ATOMS: atom_id res chain seq x y z
N MET A 1 4.73 -2.28 2.36
CA MET A 1 4.96 -3.41 1.42
C MET A 1 3.93 -4.51 1.60
N LEU A 2 3.75 -5.06 2.81
CA LEU A 2 2.76 -6.11 3.10
C LEU A 2 1.31 -5.74 2.72
N THR A 3 0.88 -4.51 3.01
CA THR A 3 -0.46 -4.01 2.63
C THR A 3 -0.68 -4.03 1.11
N GLY A 4 0.34 -3.66 0.33
CA GLY A 4 0.27 -3.68 -1.14
C GLY A 4 0.19 -5.11 -1.69
N LEU A 5 0.95 -6.04 -1.12
CA LEU A 5 0.90 -7.46 -1.46
C LEU A 5 -0.50 -8.03 -1.23
N LEU A 6 -1.07 -7.81 -0.03
CA LEU A 6 -2.39 -8.30 0.35
C LEU A 6 -3.50 -7.63 -0.46
N GLY A 7 -3.41 -6.33 -0.71
CA GLY A 7 -4.35 -5.60 -1.57
C GLY A 7 -4.36 -6.15 -3.01
N ASN A 8 -3.17 -6.37 -3.60
CA ASN A 8 -3.07 -6.94 -4.94
C ASN A 8 -3.60 -8.38 -4.99
N LEU A 9 -3.29 -9.22 -4.00
CA LEU A 9 -3.78 -10.60 -3.93
C LEU A 9 -5.31 -10.67 -3.77
N ALA A 10 -5.88 -9.78 -2.95
CA ALA A 10 -7.31 -9.67 -2.78
C ALA A 10 -7.99 -9.16 -4.06
N LEU A 11 -7.37 -8.22 -4.79
CA LEU A 11 -7.85 -7.77 -6.09
C LEU A 11 -7.73 -8.84 -7.19
N VAL A 12 -6.70 -9.70 -7.17
CA VAL A 12 -6.66 -10.90 -8.03
C VAL A 12 -7.90 -11.76 -7.78
N SER A 13 -8.27 -11.96 -6.52
CA SER A 13 -9.47 -12.73 -6.16
C SER A 13 -10.76 -12.10 -6.67
N TYR A 14 -10.85 -10.77 -6.56
CA TYR A 14 -11.95 -9.99 -7.08
C TYR A 14 -12.10 -10.12 -8.61
N PHE A 15 -11.02 -9.92 -9.36
CA PHE A 15 -11.06 -9.96 -10.83
C PHE A 15 -11.17 -11.38 -11.38
N ALA A 16 -10.61 -12.39 -10.68
CA ALA A 16 -10.77 -13.79 -11.05
C ALA A 16 -12.25 -14.21 -11.00
N LYS A 17 -12.99 -13.77 -9.98
CA LYS A 17 -14.45 -13.99 -9.89
C LYS A 17 -15.21 -13.37 -11.06
N LYS A 18 -14.79 -12.19 -11.50
CA LYS A 18 -15.40 -11.45 -12.62
C LYS A 18 -14.91 -11.89 -14.00
N ARG A 19 -13.93 -12.80 -14.07
CA ARG A 19 -13.31 -13.28 -15.32
C ARG A 19 -12.65 -12.16 -16.15
N GLU A 20 -12.13 -11.14 -15.48
CA GLU A 20 -11.44 -10.02 -16.14
C GLU A 20 -9.93 -10.33 -16.30
N THR A 21 -9.56 -10.94 -17.42
CA THR A 21 -8.20 -11.47 -17.68
C THR A 21 -7.11 -10.41 -17.54
N GLU A 22 -7.31 -9.24 -18.16
CA GLU A 22 -6.32 -8.15 -18.16
C GLU A 22 -6.04 -7.67 -16.73
N ALA A 23 -7.09 -7.49 -15.94
CA ALA A 23 -6.99 -7.06 -14.55
C ALA A 23 -6.33 -8.12 -13.65
N VAL A 24 -6.65 -9.41 -13.86
CA VAL A 24 -5.99 -10.52 -13.16
C VAL A 24 -4.49 -10.53 -13.44
N ILE A 25 -4.07 -10.33 -14.69
CA ILE A 25 -2.65 -10.30 -15.07
C ILE A 25 -1.94 -9.14 -14.38
N VAL A 26 -2.48 -7.91 -14.48
CA VAL A 26 -1.87 -6.71 -13.88
C VAL A 26 -1.71 -6.88 -12.36
N GLN A 27 -2.76 -7.37 -11.68
CA GLN A 27 -2.68 -7.56 -10.23
C GLN A 27 -1.75 -8.71 -9.82
N THR A 28 -1.66 -9.77 -10.62
CA THR A 28 -0.71 -10.86 -10.40
C THR A 28 0.73 -10.38 -10.53
N LEU A 29 1.03 -9.56 -11.53
CA LEU A 29 2.35 -8.91 -11.66
C LEU A 29 2.65 -8.04 -10.44
N GLY A 30 1.65 -7.30 -9.92
CA GLY A 30 1.77 -6.53 -8.69
C GLY A 30 2.07 -7.39 -7.46
N VAL A 31 1.43 -8.57 -7.33
CA VAL A 31 1.72 -9.55 -6.26
C VAL A 31 3.16 -10.05 -6.38
N ILE A 32 3.57 -10.53 -7.56
CA ILE A 32 4.89 -11.10 -7.79
C ILE A 32 5.98 -10.05 -7.53
N SER A 33 5.84 -8.85 -8.10
CA SER A 33 6.81 -7.77 -7.90
C SER A 33 6.95 -7.39 -6.43
N THR A 34 5.85 -7.32 -5.68
CA THR A 34 5.92 -6.98 -4.24
C THR A 34 6.51 -8.14 -3.43
N TYR A 35 6.20 -9.38 -3.80
CA TYR A 35 6.74 -10.57 -3.15
C TYR A 35 8.25 -10.69 -3.32
N VAL A 36 8.79 -10.41 -4.52
CA VAL A 36 10.24 -10.37 -4.75
C VAL A 36 10.93 -9.43 -3.78
N VAL A 37 10.36 -8.24 -3.53
CA VAL A 37 10.96 -7.31 -2.56
C VAL A 37 10.82 -7.82 -1.11
N ILE A 38 9.74 -8.51 -0.76
CA ILE A 38 9.62 -9.16 0.55
C ILE A 38 10.68 -10.25 0.73
N VAL A 39 10.97 -11.03 -0.32
CA VAL A 39 12.08 -12.01 -0.29
C VAL A 39 13.41 -11.30 -0.08
N GLN A 40 13.67 -10.18 -0.76
CA GLN A 40 14.89 -9.38 -0.55
C GLN A 40 15.00 -8.88 0.90
N LEU A 41 13.91 -8.42 1.51
CA LEU A 41 13.89 -8.00 2.91
C LEU A 41 14.15 -9.16 3.88
N ALA A 42 13.63 -10.35 3.58
CA ALA A 42 13.88 -11.55 4.37
C ALA A 42 15.35 -12.01 4.25
N MET A 43 15.93 -11.95 3.03
CA MET A 43 17.35 -12.23 2.81
C MET A 43 18.27 -11.21 3.51
N ALA A 44 17.82 -9.97 3.65
CA ALA A 44 18.49 -8.92 4.42
C ALA A 44 18.21 -9.00 5.93
N GLU A 45 17.64 -10.11 6.43
CA GLU A 45 17.28 -10.36 7.84
C GLU A 45 16.40 -9.27 8.48
N SER A 46 15.75 -8.45 7.64
CA SER A 46 14.94 -7.31 8.08
C SER A 46 13.49 -7.72 8.39
N MET A 47 13.10 -8.96 8.08
CA MET A 47 11.79 -9.53 8.35
C MET A 47 11.89 -10.80 9.21
N PRO A 48 11.14 -10.92 10.32
CA PRO A 48 11.10 -12.14 11.13
C PRO A 48 10.68 -13.37 10.32
N PHE A 49 11.44 -14.47 10.44
CA PHE A 49 11.22 -15.71 9.69
C PHE A 49 9.77 -16.26 9.79
N PRO A 50 9.11 -16.30 10.97
CA PRO A 50 7.73 -16.79 11.05
C PRO A 50 6.74 -15.97 10.20
N GLN A 51 6.93 -14.65 10.15
CA GLN A 51 6.07 -13.76 9.38
C GLN A 51 6.31 -13.93 7.88
N PHE A 52 7.55 -14.14 7.47
CA PHE A 52 7.91 -14.40 6.08
C PHE A 52 7.28 -15.73 5.58
N VAL A 53 7.37 -16.80 6.37
CA VAL A 53 6.76 -18.10 6.04
C VAL A 53 5.25 -17.98 5.93
N ALA A 54 4.59 -17.34 6.91
CA ALA A 54 3.15 -17.13 6.88
C ALA A 54 2.72 -16.30 5.65
N THR A 55 3.43 -15.22 5.34
CA THR A 55 3.16 -14.38 4.16
C THR A 55 3.32 -15.18 2.87
N SER A 56 4.40 -15.97 2.76
CA SER A 56 4.67 -16.81 1.58
C SER A 56 3.59 -17.88 1.38
N ALA A 57 3.13 -18.51 2.47
CA ALA A 57 2.05 -19.48 2.43
C ALA A 57 0.73 -18.84 1.93
N VAL A 58 0.36 -17.66 2.45
CA VAL A 58 -0.86 -16.95 2.02
C VAL A 58 -0.78 -16.52 0.56
N VAL A 59 0.37 -15.99 0.11
CA VAL A 59 0.57 -15.60 -1.29
C VAL A 59 0.52 -16.80 -2.22
N GLY A 60 1.25 -17.87 -1.88
CA GLY A 60 1.26 -19.10 -2.68
C GLY A 60 -0.13 -19.73 -2.79
N ALA A 61 -0.81 -19.90 -1.64
CA ALA A 61 -2.17 -20.42 -1.61
C ALA A 61 -3.13 -19.51 -2.40
N GLY A 62 -3.05 -18.20 -2.22
CA GLY A 62 -3.90 -17.25 -2.92
C GLY A 62 -3.69 -17.27 -4.43
N LEU A 63 -2.45 -17.30 -4.92
CA LEU A 63 -2.18 -17.38 -6.36
C LEU A 63 -2.70 -18.70 -6.96
N VAL A 64 -2.47 -19.83 -6.27
CA VAL A 64 -2.94 -21.15 -6.72
C VAL A 64 -4.46 -21.22 -6.74
N LEU A 65 -5.13 -20.83 -5.65
CA LEU A 65 -6.60 -20.87 -5.54
C LEU A 65 -7.25 -19.94 -6.57
N ASN A 66 -6.69 -18.76 -6.80
CA ASN A 66 -7.18 -17.84 -7.82
C ASN A 66 -7.00 -18.38 -9.23
N LEU A 67 -5.86 -19.00 -9.52
CA LEU A 67 -5.62 -19.65 -10.81
C LEU A 67 -6.61 -20.81 -11.03
N LEU A 68 -6.75 -21.70 -10.04
CA LEU A 68 -7.67 -22.84 -10.09
C LEU A 68 -9.13 -22.40 -10.28
N ASN A 69 -9.55 -21.33 -9.58
CA ASN A 69 -10.87 -20.75 -9.77
C ASN A 69 -11.02 -20.14 -11.17
N TYR A 70 -10.00 -19.43 -11.66
CA TYR A 70 -10.00 -18.83 -12.99
C TYR A 70 -10.03 -19.87 -14.11
N ILE A 71 -9.43 -21.06 -13.96
CA ILE A 71 -9.57 -22.14 -14.96
C ILE A 71 -10.86 -22.98 -14.76
N GLY A 72 -11.65 -22.67 -13.73
CA GLY A 72 -12.91 -23.37 -13.42
C GLY A 72 -12.73 -24.76 -12.79
N TRP A 73 -11.54 -25.05 -12.24
CA TRP A 73 -11.23 -26.34 -11.61
C TRP A 73 -11.48 -26.35 -10.10
N LEU A 74 -11.78 -25.20 -9.51
CA LEU A 74 -12.00 -25.09 -8.07
C LEU A 74 -13.47 -25.34 -7.70
N PRO A 75 -13.76 -26.26 -6.75
CA PRO A 75 -15.11 -26.45 -6.23
C PRO A 75 -15.66 -25.17 -5.59
N GLU A 76 -16.96 -24.93 -5.73
CA GLU A 76 -17.62 -23.74 -5.18
C GLU A 76 -17.43 -23.61 -3.66
N THR A 77 -17.47 -24.73 -2.92
CA THR A 77 -17.22 -24.75 -1.47
C THR A 77 -15.83 -24.24 -1.10
N LEU A 78 -14.79 -24.63 -1.86
CA LEU A 78 -13.41 -24.18 -1.63
C LEU A 78 -13.25 -22.70 -1.96
N TRP A 79 -13.91 -22.24 -3.02
CA TRP A 79 -13.92 -20.81 -3.36
C TRP A 79 -14.63 -19.98 -2.28
N LEU A 80 -15.78 -20.44 -1.78
CA LEU A 80 -16.52 -19.78 -0.71
C LEU A 80 -15.70 -19.67 0.58
N LEU A 81 -14.93 -20.71 0.93
CA LEU A 81 -14.01 -20.66 2.07
C LEU A 81 -12.89 -19.64 1.87
N TRP A 82 -12.36 -19.54 0.65
CA TRP A 82 -11.37 -18.51 0.30
C TRP A 82 -11.97 -17.09 0.35
N GLU A 83 -13.20 -16.90 -0.10
CA GLU A 83 -13.92 -15.63 0.00
C GLU A 83 -14.17 -15.22 1.46
N ASP A 84 -14.56 -16.17 2.32
CA ASP A 84 -14.72 -15.94 3.75
C ASP A 84 -13.39 -15.54 4.40
N PHE A 85 -12.33 -16.28 4.09
CA PHE A 85 -10.99 -16.00 4.58
C PHE A 85 -10.51 -14.61 4.16
N THR A 86 -10.66 -14.25 2.89
CA THR A 86 -10.25 -12.93 2.37
C THR A 86 -11.13 -11.80 2.92
N THR A 87 -12.42 -12.05 3.18
CA THR A 87 -13.32 -11.07 3.84
C THR A 87 -12.88 -10.80 5.28
N ILE A 88 -12.67 -11.86 6.07
CA ILE A 88 -12.22 -11.75 7.46
C ILE A 88 -10.85 -11.09 7.51
N GLY A 89 -9.92 -11.56 6.66
CA GLY A 89 -8.58 -11.00 6.53
C GLY A 89 -8.61 -9.51 6.17
N GLY A 90 -9.39 -9.14 5.16
CA GLY A 90 -9.54 -7.75 4.73
C GLY A 90 -10.08 -6.83 5.83
N LEU A 91 -11.15 -7.23 6.50
CA LEU A 91 -11.77 -6.46 7.59
C LEU A 91 -10.90 -6.40 8.87
N THR A 92 -10.04 -7.39 9.08
CA THR A 92 -9.08 -7.40 10.21
C THR A 92 -7.87 -6.51 9.90
N VAL A 93 -7.28 -6.71 8.73
CA VAL A 93 -6.01 -6.09 8.35
C VAL A 93 -6.19 -4.61 8.01
N LEU A 94 -7.28 -4.22 7.34
CA LEU A 94 -7.46 -2.83 6.91
C LEU A 94 -7.47 -1.84 8.10
N PRO A 95 -8.32 -2.00 9.13
CA PRO A 95 -8.31 -1.11 10.30
C PRO A 95 -6.99 -1.17 11.07
N GLN A 96 -6.38 -2.35 11.15
CA GLN A 96 -5.09 -2.52 11.82
C GLN A 96 -3.97 -1.75 11.11
N VAL A 97 -3.91 -1.83 9.78
CA VAL A 97 -2.93 -1.12 8.97
C VAL A 97 -3.16 0.38 9.03
N MET A 98 -4.43 0.82 8.95
CA MET A 98 -4.77 2.24 9.08
C MET A 98 -4.29 2.80 10.42
N TRP A 99 -4.53 2.08 11.52
CA TRP A 99 -4.05 2.47 12.84
C TRP A 99 -2.52 2.49 12.93
N SER A 100 -1.85 1.42 12.46
CA SER A 100 -0.40 1.30 12.55
C SER A 100 0.34 2.32 11.69
N THR A 101 -0.31 2.84 10.63
CA THR A 101 0.27 3.86 9.75
C THR A 101 0.65 5.10 10.55
N PHE A 102 -0.18 5.52 11.50
CA PHE A 102 0.04 6.76 12.25
C PHE A 102 0.91 6.60 13.50
N VAL A 103 1.55 5.45 13.72
CA VAL A 103 2.55 5.29 14.79
C VAL A 103 3.81 6.11 14.43
N PRO A 104 4.40 6.90 15.36
CA PRO A 104 4.15 6.95 16.81
C PRO A 104 3.15 8.03 17.28
N VAL A 105 2.47 8.73 16.38
CA VAL A 105 1.44 9.74 16.77
C VAL A 105 0.27 9.07 17.50
N LEU A 106 -0.12 7.87 17.05
CA LEU A 106 -1.04 6.99 17.76
C LEU A 106 -0.28 5.93 18.57
N PRO A 107 -0.84 5.46 19.71
CA PRO A 107 -0.24 4.39 20.48
C PRO A 107 -0.24 3.08 19.67
N SER A 108 0.85 2.33 19.78
CA SER A 108 0.95 0.99 19.20
C SER A 108 -0.11 0.09 19.82
N SER A 109 -1.10 -0.33 19.04
CA SER A 109 -2.19 -1.18 19.50
C SER A 109 -2.63 -2.15 18.41
N ILE A 110 -3.00 -3.36 18.82
CA ILE A 110 -3.61 -4.40 17.97
C ILE A 110 -5.13 -4.47 18.12
N LEU A 111 -5.71 -3.60 18.96
CA LEU A 111 -7.14 -3.58 19.26
C LEU A 111 -8.03 -3.35 18.02
N PRO A 112 -7.70 -2.44 17.09
CA PRO A 112 -8.54 -2.23 15.90
C PRO A 112 -8.68 -3.52 15.08
N GLY A 113 -7.57 -4.25 14.88
CA GLY A 113 -7.59 -5.54 14.21
C GLY A 113 -8.43 -6.58 14.96
N ILE A 114 -8.25 -6.72 16.27
CA ILE A 114 -8.99 -7.72 17.07
C ILE A 114 -10.50 -7.46 17.03
N ILE A 115 -10.92 -6.20 17.22
CA ILE A 115 -12.34 -5.83 17.26
C ILE A 115 -12.97 -6.08 15.88
N CYS A 116 -12.37 -5.52 14.83
CA CYS A 116 -12.91 -5.67 13.48
C CYS A 116 -12.85 -7.12 12.98
N GLY A 117 -11.80 -7.86 13.33
CA GLY A 117 -11.68 -9.28 13.00
C GLY A 117 -12.72 -10.15 13.71
N SER A 118 -12.97 -9.90 15.00
CA SER A 118 -14.00 -10.61 15.76
C SER A 118 -15.40 -10.36 15.17
N LEU A 119 -15.69 -9.11 14.81
CA LEU A 119 -16.94 -8.74 14.14
C LEU A 119 -17.05 -9.37 12.75
N ALA A 120 -15.96 -9.43 11.99
CA ALA A 120 -15.93 -10.05 10.67
C ALA A 120 -16.21 -11.56 10.74
N VAL A 121 -15.58 -12.27 11.69
CA VAL A 121 -15.84 -13.69 11.95
C VAL A 121 -17.32 -13.88 12.32
N ALA A 122 -17.86 -13.06 13.21
CA ALA A 122 -19.27 -13.15 13.59
C ALA A 122 -20.21 -12.91 12.39
N ALA A 123 -19.93 -11.89 11.56
CA ALA A 123 -20.72 -11.57 10.38
C ALA A 123 -20.71 -12.71 9.34
N VAL A 124 -19.54 -13.27 9.06
CA VAL A 124 -19.39 -14.42 8.15
C VAL A 124 -20.09 -15.65 8.72
N ALA A 125 -19.92 -15.95 10.00
CA ALA A 125 -20.59 -17.08 10.65
C ALA A 125 -22.12 -16.95 10.57
N MET A 126 -22.67 -15.77 10.86
CA MET A 126 -24.10 -15.52 10.72
C MET A 126 -24.59 -15.68 9.27
N ALA A 127 -23.76 -15.33 8.28
CA ALA A 127 -24.12 -15.46 6.87
C ALA A 127 -24.19 -16.94 6.47
N ARG A 128 -23.23 -17.75 6.94
CA ARG A 128 -23.19 -19.20 6.70
C ARG A 128 -24.26 -19.97 7.44
N MET A 129 -24.69 -19.47 8.60
CA MET A 129 -25.82 -20.04 9.35
C MET A 129 -27.20 -19.69 8.75
N GLY A 130 -27.25 -18.90 7.66
CA GLY A 130 -28.52 -18.45 7.08
C GLY A 130 -29.32 -17.52 7.98
N LYS A 131 -28.68 -16.89 8.98
CA LYS A 131 -29.32 -15.94 9.90
C LYS A 131 -29.44 -14.53 9.35
N LEU A 132 -28.71 -14.23 8.27
CA LEU A 132 -28.76 -12.96 7.56
C LEU A 132 -29.82 -12.99 6.45
N SER A 133 -30.46 -11.84 6.23
CA SER A 133 -31.32 -11.64 5.06
C SER A 133 -30.49 -11.75 3.77
N GLU A 134 -31.15 -11.99 2.63
CA GLU A 134 -30.49 -12.07 1.32
C GLU A 134 -29.64 -10.83 1.01
N GLY A 135 -30.15 -9.64 1.36
CA GLY A 135 -29.39 -8.39 1.28
C GLY A 135 -28.16 -8.35 2.19
N GLY A 136 -28.27 -8.87 3.41
CA GLY A 136 -27.15 -8.99 4.35
C GLY A 136 -26.06 -9.94 3.87
N THR A 137 -26.44 -11.10 3.33
CA THR A 137 -25.49 -12.06 2.73
C THR A 137 -24.78 -11.47 1.53
N LYS A 138 -25.51 -10.76 0.66
CA LYS A 138 -24.93 -10.04 -0.49
C LYS A 138 -23.97 -8.92 -0.04
N PHE A 139 -24.32 -8.20 1.03
CA PHE A 139 -23.46 -7.18 1.61
C PHE A 139 -22.15 -7.80 2.13
N VAL A 140 -22.21 -8.86 2.95
CA VAL A 140 -21.02 -9.57 3.45
C VAL A 140 -20.15 -10.07 2.28
N GLY A 141 -20.76 -10.65 1.25
CA GLY A 141 -20.05 -11.08 0.05
C GLY A 141 -19.36 -9.95 -0.70
N SER A 142 -19.88 -8.71 -0.64
CA SER A 142 -19.26 -7.53 -1.24
C SER A 142 -18.10 -6.95 -0.43
N LEU A 143 -17.99 -7.28 0.87
CA LEU A 143 -16.94 -6.75 1.75
C LEU A 143 -15.55 -7.21 1.33
N SER A 144 -15.39 -8.42 0.79
CA SER A 144 -14.11 -8.89 0.24
C SER A 144 -13.56 -7.94 -0.84
N GLY A 145 -14.38 -7.57 -1.83
CA GLY A 145 -13.99 -6.68 -2.92
C GLY A 145 -13.73 -5.24 -2.46
N TRP A 146 -14.58 -4.71 -1.57
CA TRP A 146 -14.38 -3.37 -1.01
C TRP A 146 -13.13 -3.29 -0.13
N THR A 147 -12.89 -4.27 0.74
CA THR A 147 -11.69 -4.29 1.58
C THR A 147 -10.43 -4.48 0.76
N ALA A 148 -10.46 -5.29 -0.30
CA ALA A 148 -9.37 -5.39 -1.27
C ALA A 148 -9.03 -4.03 -1.88
N THR A 149 -10.06 -3.32 -2.36
CA THR A 149 -9.94 -2.00 -2.96
C THR A 149 -9.39 -0.98 -1.95
N LEU A 150 -9.92 -0.96 -0.72
CA LEU A 150 -9.48 -0.04 0.32
C LEU A 150 -8.05 -0.33 0.80
N LEU A 151 -7.65 -1.59 0.92
CA LEU A 151 -6.27 -1.97 1.24
C LEU A 151 -5.31 -1.49 0.16
N PHE A 152 -5.68 -1.67 -1.10
CA PHE A 152 -4.94 -1.16 -2.24
C PHE A 152 -4.85 0.37 -2.22
N MET A 153 -5.97 1.07 -1.98
CA MET A 153 -6.02 2.53 -1.86
C MET A 153 -5.20 3.05 -0.67
N TRP A 154 -5.10 2.29 0.43
CA TRP A 154 -4.34 2.71 1.60
C TRP A 154 -2.83 2.65 1.40
N MET A 155 -2.34 1.80 0.49
CA MET A 155 -0.92 1.65 0.20
C MET A 155 -0.18 2.97 -0.04
N PRO A 156 -0.61 3.86 -0.97
CA PRO A 156 0.06 5.14 -1.18
C PRO A 156 -0.04 6.09 0.02
N VAL A 157 -1.14 6.06 0.78
CA VAL A 157 -1.30 6.89 1.98
C VAL A 157 -0.26 6.51 3.03
N ALA A 158 -0.12 5.22 3.30
CA ALA A 158 0.89 4.72 4.24
C ALA A 158 2.31 5.07 3.78
N GLN A 159 2.60 4.92 2.49
CA GLN A 159 3.90 5.28 1.93
C GLN A 159 4.21 6.77 2.09
N MET A 160 3.29 7.66 1.71
CA MET A 160 3.47 9.11 1.86
C MET A 160 3.69 9.51 3.32
N TRP A 161 2.92 8.92 4.25
CA TRP A 161 3.08 9.18 5.68
C TRP A 161 4.44 8.71 6.21
N THR A 162 4.88 7.51 5.85
CA THR A 162 6.19 6.99 6.25
C THR A 162 7.33 7.83 5.68
N ASN A 163 7.22 8.31 4.44
CA ASN A 163 8.19 9.23 3.84
C ASN A 163 8.21 10.59 4.53
N TYR A 164 7.05 11.06 5.00
CA TYR A 164 6.95 12.30 5.75
C TYR A 164 7.71 12.23 7.08
N LEU A 165 7.57 11.11 7.81
CA LEU A 165 8.27 10.88 9.07
C LEU A 165 9.76 10.60 8.88
N ASN A 166 10.14 9.86 7.83
CA ASN A 166 11.51 9.46 7.54
C ASN A 166 11.89 9.83 6.09
N PRO A 167 12.37 11.06 5.85
CA PRO A 167 12.67 11.56 4.50
C PRO A 167 13.72 10.74 3.74
N SER A 168 14.61 10.03 4.43
CA SER A 168 15.62 9.14 3.81
C SER A 168 15.01 8.00 3.00
N ASN A 169 13.77 7.59 3.30
CA ASN A 169 13.09 6.53 2.55
C ASN A 169 12.80 6.89 1.09
N ILE A 170 12.83 8.19 0.77
CA ILE A 170 12.54 8.69 -0.57
C ILE A 170 13.63 8.29 -1.57
N GLU A 171 14.87 8.13 -1.11
CA GLU A 171 15.98 7.66 -1.94
C GLU A 171 15.75 6.24 -2.49
N GLY A 172 14.98 5.42 -1.78
CA GLY A 172 14.58 4.08 -2.19
C GLY A 172 13.41 4.05 -3.19
N LEU A 173 12.80 5.18 -3.52
CA LEU A 173 11.65 5.25 -4.41
C LEU A 173 12.08 5.48 -5.86
N SER A 174 11.61 4.61 -6.74
CA SER A 174 11.81 4.75 -8.18
C SER A 174 10.64 5.51 -8.81
N ALA A 175 10.92 6.71 -9.33
CA ALA A 175 9.97 7.50 -10.12
C ALA A 175 9.48 6.72 -11.35
N PHE A 176 10.34 5.90 -11.95
CA PHE A 176 9.98 5.06 -13.09
C PHE A 176 8.96 3.98 -12.70
N SER A 177 9.17 3.28 -11.60
CA SER A 177 8.22 2.26 -11.11
C SER A 177 6.88 2.88 -10.74
N MET A 178 6.87 4.10 -10.21
CA MET A 178 5.65 4.84 -9.90
C MET A 178 4.90 5.28 -11.17
N LEU A 179 5.60 5.75 -12.20
CA LEU A 179 4.99 6.07 -13.50
C LEU A 179 4.42 4.82 -14.17
N LEU A 180 5.15 3.71 -14.16
CA LEU A 180 4.68 2.45 -14.74
C LEU A 180 3.44 1.94 -14.01
N SER A 181 3.43 2.02 -12.67
CA SER A 181 2.25 1.71 -11.85
C SER A 181 1.07 2.63 -12.18
N MET A 182 1.32 3.93 -12.36
CA MET A 182 0.28 4.90 -12.74
C MET A 182 -0.32 4.58 -14.11
N ILE A 183 0.51 4.29 -15.11
CA ILE A 183 0.06 3.91 -16.45
C ILE A 183 -0.75 2.61 -16.40
N GLY A 184 -0.26 1.59 -15.67
CA GLY A 184 -0.98 0.33 -15.50
C GLY A 184 -2.38 0.53 -14.94
N ASN A 185 -2.53 1.34 -13.89
CA ASN A 185 -3.84 1.66 -13.32
C ASN A 185 -4.69 2.54 -14.26
N ALA A 186 -4.07 3.46 -15.01
CA ALA A 186 -4.78 4.32 -15.96
C ALA A 186 -5.40 3.50 -17.11
N LEU A 187 -4.69 2.49 -17.60
CA LEU A 187 -5.18 1.57 -18.64
C LEU A 187 -6.37 0.73 -18.17
N MET A 188 -6.53 0.54 -16.86
CA MET A 188 -7.66 -0.18 -16.29
C MET A 188 -8.94 0.67 -16.20
N ILE A 189 -8.84 2.01 -16.26
CA ILE A 189 -9.98 2.92 -16.10
C ILE A 189 -11.05 2.70 -17.20
N PRO A 190 -10.73 2.69 -18.51
CA PRO A 190 -11.74 2.55 -19.55
C PRO A 190 -12.57 1.26 -19.41
N ARG A 191 -11.90 0.14 -19.09
CA ARG A 191 -12.57 -1.15 -18.89
C ARG A 191 -13.49 -1.10 -17.67
N SER A 192 -13.04 -0.54 -16.55
CA SER A 192 -13.86 -0.41 -15.34
C SER A 192 -15.13 0.43 -15.56
N VAL A 193 -15.03 1.52 -16.35
CA VAL A 193 -16.18 2.36 -16.75
C VAL A 193 -17.12 1.58 -17.66
N PHE A 194 -16.59 0.84 -18.64
CA PHE A 194 -17.38 0.06 -19.60
C PHE A 194 -18.24 -1.00 -18.90
N ILE A 195 -17.68 -1.72 -17.92
CA ILE A 195 -18.43 -2.74 -17.16
C ILE A 195 -19.17 -2.18 -15.95
N ARG A 196 -19.14 -0.85 -15.74
CA ARG A 196 -19.76 -0.11 -14.63
C ARG A 196 -19.35 -0.63 -13.25
N ASP A 197 -18.08 -0.95 -13.10
CA ASP A 197 -17.51 -1.43 -11.84
C ASP A 197 -16.95 -0.28 -11.01
N LEU A 198 -17.75 0.20 -10.04
CA LEU A 198 -17.36 1.30 -9.16
C LEU A 198 -16.17 0.97 -8.24
N MET A 199 -16.02 -0.28 -7.78
CA MET A 199 -14.90 -0.65 -6.91
C MET A 199 -13.60 -0.57 -7.71
N TRP A 200 -13.61 -1.15 -8.90
CA TRP A 200 -12.46 -1.12 -9.79
C TRP A 200 -12.14 0.31 -10.27
N PHE A 201 -13.16 1.08 -10.65
CA PHE A 201 -12.98 2.46 -11.08
C PHE A 201 -12.37 3.32 -9.98
N THR A 202 -12.91 3.26 -8.76
CA THR A 202 -12.40 4.06 -7.63
C THR A 202 -10.97 3.68 -7.27
N GLY A 203 -10.65 2.38 -7.20
CA GLY A 203 -9.29 1.91 -6.95
C GLY A 203 -8.28 2.40 -8.01
N SER A 204 -8.64 2.32 -9.29
CA SER A 204 -7.76 2.70 -10.41
C SER A 204 -7.52 4.22 -10.44
N ILE A 205 -8.57 5.02 -10.26
CA ILE A 205 -8.46 6.49 -10.18
C ILE A 205 -7.62 6.90 -8.99
N TRP A 206 -7.84 6.28 -7.83
CA TRP A 206 -7.08 6.57 -6.62
C TRP A 206 -5.60 6.24 -6.75
N ALA A 207 -5.26 5.11 -7.36
CA ALA A 207 -3.88 4.76 -7.65
C ALA A 207 -3.23 5.77 -8.60
N CYS A 208 -3.94 6.21 -9.65
CA CYS A 208 -3.40 7.26 -10.53
C CYS A 208 -3.14 8.57 -9.75
N ALA A 209 -4.08 8.98 -8.90
CA ALA A 209 -4.00 10.24 -8.16
C ALA A 209 -2.94 10.22 -7.05
N LEU A 210 -2.97 9.23 -6.14
CA LEU A 210 -2.08 9.22 -4.97
C LEU A 210 -0.82 8.37 -5.18
N GLN A 211 -0.94 7.17 -5.73
CA GLN A 211 0.23 6.31 -5.94
C GLN A 211 1.15 6.85 -7.03
N GLY A 212 0.57 7.40 -8.11
CA GLY A 212 1.29 8.11 -9.17
C GLY A 212 1.63 9.55 -8.76
N TRP A 213 0.69 10.47 -8.99
CA TRP A 213 0.94 11.91 -8.82
C TRP A 213 1.29 12.33 -7.39
N GLY A 214 0.59 11.79 -6.38
CA GLY A 214 0.82 12.13 -4.97
C GLY A 214 2.23 11.82 -4.51
N ASN A 215 2.70 10.59 -4.76
CA ASN A 215 4.08 10.22 -4.42
C ASN A 215 5.12 11.00 -5.26
N LEU A 216 4.88 11.24 -6.55
CA LEU A 216 5.80 12.06 -7.37
C LEU A 216 5.90 13.50 -6.85
N ALA A 217 4.77 14.08 -6.45
CA ALA A 217 4.73 15.39 -5.83
C ALA A 217 5.50 15.38 -4.51
N CYS A 218 5.34 14.36 -3.66
CA CYS A 218 6.16 14.20 -2.46
C CYS A 218 7.66 14.21 -2.80
N MET A 219 8.12 13.36 -3.72
CA MET A 219 9.53 13.30 -4.11
C MET A 219 10.06 14.67 -4.56
N TYR A 220 9.29 15.37 -5.40
CA TYR A 220 9.66 16.70 -5.90
C TYR A 220 9.76 17.74 -4.77
N TRP A 221 8.79 17.75 -3.85
CA TRP A 221 8.77 18.67 -2.71
C TRP A 221 9.95 18.43 -1.76
N PHE A 222 10.31 17.16 -1.51
CA PHE A 222 11.46 16.83 -0.67
C PHE A 222 12.78 17.25 -1.31
N HIS A 223 12.93 17.00 -2.62
CA HIS A 223 14.11 17.44 -3.36
C HIS A 223 14.29 18.97 -3.33
N LEU A 224 13.19 19.72 -3.51
CA LEU A 224 13.21 21.18 -3.36
C LEU A 224 13.64 21.62 -1.95
N ARG A 225 13.11 20.96 -0.91
CA ARG A 225 13.42 21.29 0.49
C ARG A 225 14.89 21.06 0.83
N GLU A 226 15.49 19.99 0.30
CA GLU A 226 16.92 19.68 0.47
C GLU A 226 17.79 20.68 -0.27
N ARG A 227 17.45 21.01 -1.52
CA ARG A 227 18.14 22.04 -2.29
C ARG A 227 18.13 23.39 -1.55
N HIS A 228 16.99 23.78 -0.98
CA HIS A 228 16.88 25.00 -0.17
C HIS A 228 17.68 24.95 1.15
N ARG A 229 17.85 23.78 1.77
CA ARG A 229 18.71 23.61 2.96
C ARG A 229 20.18 23.76 2.60
N CYS A 230 20.63 23.11 1.53
CA CYS A 230 22.01 23.20 1.04
C CYS A 230 22.38 24.65 0.66
N LEU A 231 21.51 25.33 -0.09
CA LEU A 231 21.72 26.75 -0.44
C LEU A 231 21.81 27.65 0.80
N ARG A 232 20.99 27.40 1.84
CA ARG A 232 21.08 28.15 3.10
C ARG A 232 22.38 27.89 3.85
N GLN A 233 22.87 26.65 3.88
CA GLN A 233 24.16 26.34 4.51
C GLN A 233 25.33 26.98 3.75
N GLN A 234 25.32 26.97 2.42
CA GLN A 234 26.35 27.64 1.60
C GLN A 234 26.34 29.15 1.82
N LEU A 235 25.16 29.78 1.86
CA LEU A 235 25.04 31.20 2.18
C LEU A 235 25.53 31.52 3.60
N ALA A 236 25.21 30.68 4.59
CA ALA A 236 25.68 30.87 5.96
C ALA A 236 27.20 30.71 6.09
N HIS A 237 27.80 29.72 5.41
CA HIS A 237 29.26 29.55 5.37
C HIS A 237 29.96 30.71 4.65
N GLY A 238 29.45 31.17 3.50
CA GLY A 238 30.00 32.31 2.79
C GLY A 238 29.91 33.63 3.60
N PHE A 239 28.87 33.80 4.41
CA PHE A 239 28.79 34.91 5.36
C PHE A 239 29.79 34.78 6.52
N SER A 240 30.05 33.57 7.02
CA SER A 240 31.03 33.33 8.07
C SER A 240 32.47 33.57 7.59
N GLU A 241 32.81 33.14 6.38
CA GLU A 241 34.12 33.42 5.77
C GLU A 241 34.29 34.91 5.45
N GLY A 242 33.22 35.58 4.99
CA GLY A 242 33.22 37.03 4.75
C GLY A 242 33.34 37.87 6.03
N ALA A 243 32.83 37.38 7.17
CA ALA A 243 33.00 38.00 8.48
C ALA A 243 34.42 37.82 9.04
N GLY A 244 35.01 36.62 8.89
CA GLY A 244 36.39 36.35 9.30
C GLY A 244 37.42 37.19 8.52
N LEU A 245 37.19 37.44 7.23
CA LEU A 245 38.03 38.33 6.43
C LEU A 245 37.91 39.81 6.84
N ARG A 246 36.77 40.24 7.37
CA ARG A 246 36.59 41.60 7.91
C ARG A 246 37.32 41.83 9.23
N GLU A 247 37.41 40.84 10.10
CA GLU A 247 38.18 40.95 11.35
C GLU A 247 39.70 40.96 11.11
N VAL A 248 40.19 40.28 10.07
CA VAL A 248 41.62 40.33 9.70
C VAL A 248 42.00 41.67 9.04
N MET A 249 41.04 42.39 8.45
CA MET A 249 41.27 43.67 7.77
C MET A 249 41.05 44.92 8.65
N THR A 250 40.75 44.81 9.94
CA THR A 250 40.77 45.97 10.84
C THR A 250 42.21 46.30 11.26
N PRO A 251 42.80 47.44 10.84
CA PRO A 251 44.14 47.80 11.26
C PRO A 251 44.15 48.09 12.76
N SER A 252 45.05 47.43 13.49
CA SER A 252 45.39 47.77 14.86
C SER A 252 45.86 49.24 14.89
N SER A 253 45.02 50.12 15.43
CA SER A 253 45.40 51.49 15.72
C SER A 253 46.44 51.47 16.83
N ALA A 254 47.71 51.61 16.45
CA ALA A 254 48.82 51.79 17.35
C ALA A 254 48.59 53.03 18.22
N SER A 255 48.56 52.80 19.53
CA SER A 255 48.61 53.83 20.57
C SER A 255 49.90 54.64 20.44
N SER A 256 49.76 55.96 20.30
CA SER A 256 50.79 56.96 20.60
C SER A 256 50.47 57.61 21.93
#